data_AF-A0A9J6FXY4-F1
#
_entry.id   AF-A0A9J6FXY4-F1
#
_cell.length_a   1.000
_cell.length_b   1.000
_cell.length_c   1.000
_cell.angle_alpha   90.00
_cell.angle_beta   90.00
_cell.angle_gamma   90.00
#
_symmetry.space_group_name_H-M   'P 1'
#
loop_
_entity.id
_entity.type
_entity.pdbx_description
1 polymer ?
#
loop_
_entity_poly.entity_id
_entity_poly.type
_entity_poly.pdbx_seq_one_letter_code
_entity_poly.pdbx_strand_id
1 'polypeptide(L)'
;MFQRTRDQTERLVRRDTYYSAFRKFRARSAQAKEVALRKISNEQTKKCLFGDPFKLAFNKFRPPVCLPSLLCPDGTQTVSQAHSARVSLDAQIRKDSPQTDIVEHAQEREVAAQPYPKTPHDIPFTEFEVQGMVQSTMLR
;
A
#
# COMPACT_ATOMS: atom_id res chain seq x y z
N MET A 1 -44.85 -7.50 27.82
CA MET A 1 -45.50 -7.32 29.14
C MET A 1 -45.79 -5.82 29.32
N PHE A 2 -46.90 -5.31 28.74
CA PHE A 2 -47.32 -3.90 28.91
C PHE A 2 -48.34 -3.84 30.04
N GLN A 3 -47.86 -4.03 31.26
CA GLN A 3 -48.72 -4.08 32.43
C GLN A 3 -48.44 -2.87 33.31
N ARG A 4 -49.50 -2.06 33.51
CA ARG A 4 -49.83 -1.23 34.69
C ARG A 4 -50.46 0.15 34.40
N THR A 5 -51.12 0.36 33.26
CA THR A 5 -52.03 1.52 33.08
C THR A 5 -53.47 1.05 33.00
N ARG A 6 -54.37 1.66 33.77
CA ARG A 6 -55.83 1.36 33.71
C ARG A 6 -56.46 1.91 32.44
N ASP A 7 -55.95 3.03 31.93
CA ASP A 7 -56.47 3.70 30.74
C ASP A 7 -56.02 3.03 29.43
N GLN A 8 -56.97 2.82 28.52
CA GLN A 8 -56.80 2.11 27.25
C GLN A 8 -56.01 2.97 26.24
N THR A 9 -56.21 4.29 26.26
CA THR A 9 -55.52 5.25 25.39
C THR A 9 -54.02 5.31 25.69
N GLU A 10 -53.65 5.40 26.96
CA GLU A 10 -52.24 5.38 27.36
C GLU A 10 -51.52 4.08 26.98
N ARG A 11 -52.22 2.94 26.99
CA ARG A 11 -51.63 1.66 26.57
C ARG A 11 -51.25 1.67 25.09
N LEU A 12 -52.12 2.21 24.24
CA LEU A 12 -51.86 2.32 22.80
C LEU A 12 -50.66 3.23 22.53
N VAL A 13 -50.60 4.38 23.18
CA VAL A 13 -49.46 5.32 23.07
C VAL A 13 -48.14 4.68 23.51
N ARG A 14 -48.13 3.96 24.64
CA ARG A 14 -46.92 3.26 25.14
C ARG A 14 -46.48 2.10 24.24
N ARG A 15 -47.44 1.37 23.68
CA ARG A 15 -47.18 0.29 22.71
C ARG A 15 -46.51 0.86 21.46
N ASP A 16 -47.06 1.94 20.91
CA ASP A 16 -46.58 2.51 19.66
C ASP A 16 -45.22 3.22 19.84
N THR A 17 -45.00 3.88 20.98
CA THR A 17 -43.69 4.41 21.35
C THR A 17 -42.65 3.29 21.52
N TYR A 18 -43.00 2.17 22.17
CA TYR A 18 -42.11 1.01 22.25
C TYR A 18 -41.75 0.46 20.86
N TYR A 19 -42.73 0.20 19.98
CA TYR A 19 -42.44 -0.34 18.66
C TYR A 19 -41.69 0.65 17.76
N SER A 20 -41.90 1.95 17.90
CA SER A 20 -41.11 2.96 17.20
C SER A 20 -39.64 2.97 17.69
N ALA A 21 -39.41 2.89 19.01
CA ALA A 21 -38.08 2.80 19.59
C ALA A 21 -37.38 1.48 19.19
N PHE A 22 -38.11 0.37 19.19
CA PHE A 22 -37.60 -0.94 18.77
C PHE A 22 -37.19 -0.94 17.29
N ARG A 23 -37.99 -0.35 16.41
CA ARG A 23 -37.65 -0.18 14.99
C ARG A 23 -36.38 0.68 14.81
N LYS A 24 -36.28 1.81 15.53
CA LYS A 24 -35.10 2.67 15.53
C LYS A 24 -33.86 1.93 16.03
N PHE A 25 -33.98 1.13 17.08
CA PHE A 25 -32.90 0.31 17.61
C PHE A 25 -32.40 -0.72 16.58
N ARG A 26 -33.33 -1.46 15.94
CA ARG A 26 -32.97 -2.42 14.88
C ARG A 26 -32.25 -1.75 13.72
N ALA A 27 -32.74 -0.60 13.25
CA ALA A 27 -32.10 0.15 12.17
C ALA A 27 -30.68 0.59 12.53
N ARG A 28 -30.50 1.17 13.74
CA ARG A 28 -29.17 1.57 14.24
C ARG A 28 -28.23 0.39 14.40
N SER A 29 -28.72 -0.75 14.88
CA SER A 29 -27.91 -1.97 15.04
C SER A 29 -27.46 -2.54 13.69
N ALA A 30 -28.35 -2.53 12.67
CA ALA A 30 -27.99 -2.92 11.31
C ALA A 30 -26.92 -1.99 10.71
N GLN A 31 -27.10 -0.67 10.85
CA GLN A 31 -26.13 0.33 10.38
C GLN A 31 -24.78 0.19 11.10
N ALA A 32 -24.77 -0.03 12.42
CA ALA A 32 -23.54 -0.24 13.18
C ALA A 32 -22.78 -1.50 12.75
N LYS A 33 -23.49 -2.59 12.45
CA LYS A 33 -22.88 -3.82 11.90
C LYS A 33 -22.25 -3.56 10.53
N GLU A 34 -22.94 -2.84 9.67
CA GLU A 34 -22.43 -2.50 8.34
C GLU A 34 -21.18 -1.61 8.44
N VAL A 35 -21.20 -0.60 9.31
CA VAL A 35 -20.03 0.26 9.57
C VAL A 35 -18.86 -0.53 10.13
N ALA A 36 -19.12 -1.45 11.07
CA ALA A 36 -18.07 -2.32 11.63
C ALA A 36 -17.46 -3.24 10.56
N LEU A 37 -18.29 -3.83 9.68
CA LEU A 37 -17.82 -4.65 8.57
C LEU A 37 -17.02 -3.85 7.55
N ARG A 38 -17.49 -2.66 7.17
CA ARG A 38 -16.74 -1.74 6.30
C ARG A 38 -15.42 -1.34 6.93
N LYS A 39 -15.39 -1.07 8.24
CA LYS A 39 -14.17 -0.75 8.97
C LYS A 39 -13.18 -1.92 8.98
N ILE A 40 -13.64 -3.13 9.28
CA ILE A 40 -12.82 -4.36 9.20
C ILE A 40 -12.29 -4.53 7.77
N SER A 41 -13.15 -4.42 6.77
CA SER A 41 -12.76 -4.56 5.37
C SER A 41 -11.74 -3.50 4.93
N ASN A 42 -11.90 -2.23 5.34
CA ASN A 42 -11.02 -1.12 4.94
C ASN A 42 -9.72 -1.05 5.75
N GLU A 43 -9.72 -1.46 7.01
CA GLU A 43 -8.53 -1.51 7.85
C GLU A 43 -7.71 -2.78 7.59
N GLN A 44 -8.35 -3.92 7.31
CA GLN A 44 -7.69 -5.19 7.00
C GLN A 44 -7.39 -5.41 5.51
N THR A 45 -7.87 -4.55 4.61
CA THR A 45 -7.30 -4.51 3.24
C THR A 45 -5.88 -3.93 3.22
N LYS A 46 -5.49 -3.15 4.24
CA LYS A 46 -4.12 -2.62 4.38
C LYS A 46 -3.13 -3.63 4.99
N LYS A 47 -3.62 -4.69 5.64
CA LYS A 47 -2.83 -5.82 6.16
C LYS A 47 -3.63 -7.09 6.00
N CYS A 48 -3.19 -7.98 5.10
CA CYS A 48 -3.82 -9.26 4.77
C CYS A 48 -4.61 -9.86 5.96
N LEU A 49 -5.92 -10.06 5.78
CA LEU A 49 -6.86 -10.72 6.74
C LEU A 49 -6.28 -12.03 7.29
N PHE A 50 -5.47 -12.70 6.47
CA PHE A 50 -4.66 -13.84 6.82
C PHE A 50 -3.23 -13.37 7.10
N GLY A 51 -3.06 -12.73 8.26
CA GLY A 51 -1.75 -12.30 8.73
C GLY A 51 -0.78 -13.46 8.91
N ASP A 52 0.41 -13.15 9.39
CA ASP A 52 1.45 -14.16 9.68
C ASP A 52 0.96 -15.34 10.55
N PRO A 53 0.02 -15.19 11.50
CA PRO A 53 -0.52 -16.32 12.26
C PRO A 53 -1.27 -17.34 11.39
N PHE A 54 -2.04 -16.88 10.39
CA PHE A 54 -2.73 -17.80 9.46
C PHE A 54 -1.74 -18.46 8.51
N LYS A 55 -0.76 -17.71 8.01
CA LYS A 55 0.29 -18.27 7.14
C LYS A 55 1.11 -19.33 7.88
N LEU A 56 1.38 -19.12 9.17
CA LEU A 56 2.04 -20.07 10.05
C LEU A 56 1.18 -21.32 10.28
N ALA A 57 -0.10 -21.15 10.67
CA ALA A 57 -1.01 -22.25 10.99
C ALA A 57 -1.30 -23.18 9.80
N PHE A 58 -1.27 -22.65 8.57
CA PHE A 58 -1.53 -23.43 7.35
C PHE A 58 -0.24 -23.81 6.58
N ASN A 59 0.94 -23.67 7.19
CA ASN A 59 2.24 -23.91 6.53
C ASN A 59 2.39 -23.21 5.17
N LYS A 60 1.72 -22.05 5.01
CA LYS A 60 1.82 -21.19 3.83
C LYS A 60 2.91 -20.13 4.01
N PHE A 61 3.66 -20.18 5.11
CA PHE A 61 4.80 -19.32 5.34
C PHE A 61 5.92 -19.72 4.40
N ARG A 62 6.13 -18.93 3.34
CA ARG A 62 7.32 -19.07 2.50
C ARG A 62 8.51 -18.61 3.34
N PRO A 63 9.58 -19.41 3.45
CA PRO A 63 10.78 -18.95 4.13
C PRO A 63 11.26 -17.66 3.46
N PRO A 64 11.67 -16.64 4.22
CA PRO A 64 12.26 -15.45 3.63
C PRO A 64 13.46 -15.89 2.80
N VAL A 65 13.53 -15.41 1.55
CA VAL A 65 14.68 -15.65 0.69
C VAL A 65 15.84 -14.84 1.26
N CYS A 66 16.72 -15.52 2.01
CA CYS A 66 17.93 -14.92 2.53
C CYS A 66 19.05 -15.14 1.52
N LEU A 67 19.67 -14.05 1.06
CA LEU A 67 20.91 -14.16 0.30
C LEU A 67 22.03 -14.63 1.25
N PRO A 68 22.80 -15.67 0.88
CA PRO A 68 23.96 -16.10 1.65
C PRO A 68 25.06 -15.03 1.61
N SER A 69 26.01 -15.09 2.55
CA SER A 69 27.22 -14.28 2.44
C SER A 69 28.02 -14.69 1.20
N LEU A 70 28.40 -13.72 0.40
CA LEU A 70 29.20 -13.89 -0.80
C LEU A 70 30.64 -13.49 -0.52
N LEU A 71 31.58 -14.11 -1.23
CA LEU A 71 32.99 -13.72 -1.23
C LEU A 71 33.18 -12.53 -2.17
N CYS A 72 33.66 -11.43 -1.64
CA CYS A 72 34.00 -10.23 -2.39
C CYS A 72 35.35 -10.40 -3.12
N PRO A 73 35.62 -9.58 -4.16
CA PRO A 73 36.90 -9.62 -4.89
C PRO A 73 38.13 -9.30 -4.03
N ASP A 74 37.93 -8.60 -2.91
CA ASP A 74 38.96 -8.27 -1.92
C ASP A 74 39.25 -9.41 -0.93
N GLY A 75 38.58 -10.56 -1.09
CA GLY A 75 38.71 -11.73 -0.22
C GLY A 75 37.90 -11.65 1.07
N THR A 76 37.15 -10.57 1.31
CA THR A 76 36.26 -10.45 2.48
C THR A 76 34.89 -11.06 2.21
N GLN A 77 34.10 -11.31 3.26
CA GLN A 77 32.71 -11.76 3.11
C GLN A 77 31.73 -10.60 3.23
N THR A 78 30.63 -10.65 2.47
CA THR A 78 29.56 -9.67 2.57
C THR A 78 28.86 -9.74 3.93
N VAL A 79 28.74 -8.58 4.59
CA VAL A 79 28.27 -8.46 5.97
C VAL A 79 26.74 -8.33 6.10
N SER A 80 26.03 -8.06 5.00
CA SER A 80 24.56 -7.86 5.02
C SER A 80 23.90 -8.37 3.74
N GLN A 81 22.59 -8.60 3.80
CA GLN A 81 21.82 -9.01 2.61
C GLN A 81 21.84 -7.93 1.51
N ALA A 82 21.78 -6.65 1.88
CA ALA A 82 21.87 -5.56 0.92
C ALA A 82 23.25 -5.52 0.24
N HIS A 83 24.32 -5.79 1.00
CA HIS A 83 25.66 -5.90 0.45
C HIS A 83 25.78 -7.13 -0.48
N SER A 84 25.25 -8.28 -0.07
CA SER A 84 25.22 -9.51 -0.87
C SER A 84 24.46 -9.31 -2.19
N ALA A 85 23.32 -8.62 -2.15
CA ALA A 85 22.55 -8.28 -3.34
C ALA A 85 23.35 -7.40 -4.30
N ARG A 86 24.01 -6.34 -3.79
CA ARG A 86 24.84 -5.44 -4.61
C ARG A 86 25.99 -6.17 -5.27
N VAL A 87 26.75 -6.97 -4.51
CA VAL A 87 27.87 -7.74 -5.05
C VAL A 87 27.41 -8.74 -6.11
N SER A 88 26.28 -9.41 -5.89
CA SER A 88 25.70 -10.32 -6.88
C SER A 88 25.29 -9.59 -8.16
N LEU A 89 24.63 -8.44 -8.03
CA LEU A 89 24.23 -7.61 -9.17
C LEU A 89 25.43 -7.08 -9.94
N ASP A 90 26.45 -6.56 -9.25
CA ASP A 90 27.68 -6.05 -9.88
C ASP A 90 28.47 -7.16 -10.61
N ALA A 91 28.39 -8.41 -10.13
CA ALA A 91 29.03 -9.55 -10.79
C ALA A 91 28.27 -10.01 -12.04
N GLN A 92 26.94 -9.91 -12.04
CA GLN A 92 26.09 -10.37 -13.14
C GLN A 92 25.86 -9.30 -14.21
N ILE A 93 25.74 -8.05 -13.78
CA ILE A 93 25.54 -6.89 -14.65
C ILE A 93 26.92 -6.30 -14.93
N ARG A 94 27.42 -6.55 -16.13
CA ARG A 94 28.65 -5.89 -16.58
C ARG A 94 28.41 -4.38 -16.56
N LYS A 95 29.32 -3.64 -15.92
CA LYS A 95 29.33 -2.18 -16.04
C LYS A 95 29.52 -1.82 -17.50
N ASP A 96 28.76 -0.85 -17.97
CA ASP A 96 28.92 -0.31 -19.32
C ASP A 96 30.36 0.14 -19.50
N SER A 97 31.00 -0.35 -20.56
CA SER A 97 32.37 0.00 -20.91
C SER A 97 32.38 0.84 -22.18
N PRO A 98 32.75 2.14 -22.09
CA PRO A 98 32.82 3.03 -23.25
C PRO A 98 33.71 2.52 -24.38
N GLN A 99 34.69 1.69 -24.04
CA GLN A 99 35.66 1.15 -24.98
C GLN A 99 35.06 0.03 -25.85
N THR A 100 33.95 -0.58 -25.41
CA THR A 100 33.28 -1.68 -26.10
C THR A 100 31.91 -1.29 -26.65
N ASP A 101 31.54 -0.02 -26.56
CA ASP A 101 30.25 0.44 -27.07
C ASP A 101 30.21 0.31 -28.59
N ILE A 102 29.07 -0.15 -29.09
CA ILE A 102 28.71 0.04 -30.50
C ILE A 102 28.42 1.52 -30.75
N VAL A 103 28.53 1.94 -32.01
CA VAL A 103 28.38 3.36 -32.41
C VAL A 103 27.09 3.98 -31.88
N GLU A 104 25.99 3.24 -31.90
CA GLU A 104 24.68 3.70 -31.40
C GLU A 104 24.69 4.00 -29.90
N HIS A 105 25.22 3.10 -29.07
CA HIS A 105 25.32 3.31 -27.63
C HIS A 105 26.29 4.45 -27.26
N ALA A 106 27.36 4.61 -28.03
CA ALA A 106 28.29 5.73 -27.85
C ALA A 106 27.59 7.07 -28.12
N GLN A 107 26.79 7.16 -29.19
CA GLN A 107 25.98 8.33 -29.51
C GLN A 107 24.94 8.62 -28.44
N GLU A 108 24.22 7.61 -27.95
CA GLU A 108 23.25 7.77 -26.87
C GLU A 108 23.90 8.29 -25.58
N ARG A 109 25.07 7.76 -25.23
CA ARG A 109 25.81 8.23 -24.05
C ARG A 109 26.28 9.66 -24.21
N GLU A 110 26.74 10.04 -25.40
CA GLU A 110 27.15 11.41 -25.70
C GLU A 110 25.95 12.37 -25.59
N VAL A 111 24.78 11.99 -26.13
CA VAL A 111 23.54 12.76 -26.02
C VAL A 111 23.07 12.87 -24.56
N ALA A 112 23.10 11.77 -23.80
CA ALA A 112 22.69 11.75 -22.40
C ALA A 112 23.64 12.57 -21.49
N ALA A 113 24.91 12.67 -21.86
CA ALA A 113 25.88 13.51 -21.16
C ALA A 113 25.73 15.01 -21.47
N GLN A 114 25.05 15.36 -22.57
CA GLN A 114 24.79 16.76 -22.88
C GLN A 114 23.69 17.29 -21.96
N PRO A 115 23.92 18.43 -21.27
CA PRO A 115 22.88 19.06 -20.49
C PRO A 115 21.73 19.45 -21.43
N TYR A 116 20.49 19.17 -21.01
CA TYR A 116 19.31 19.53 -21.79
C TYR A 116 19.37 21.03 -22.15
N PRO A 117 19.27 21.40 -23.44
CA PRO A 117 19.44 22.78 -23.87
C PRO A 117 18.30 23.61 -23.27
N LYS A 118 18.61 24.43 -22.26
CA LYS A 118 17.63 25.36 -21.68
C LYS A 118 17.25 26.38 -22.75
N THR A 119 16.12 26.17 -23.40
CA THR A 119 15.49 27.14 -24.28
C THR A 119 14.78 28.21 -23.45
N PRO A 120 14.52 29.41 -24.01
CA PRO A 120 13.71 30.43 -23.33
C PRO A 120 12.28 29.97 -22.97
N HIS A 121 11.83 28.84 -23.50
CA HIS A 121 10.54 28.23 -23.25
C HIS A 121 10.58 27.10 -22.22
N ASP A 122 11.76 26.69 -21.75
CA ASP A 122 11.90 25.70 -20.67
C ASP A 122 11.66 26.36 -19.31
N ILE A 123 10.38 26.60 -19.02
CA ILE A 123 9.92 27.10 -17.73
C ILE A 123 9.93 25.90 -16.76
N PRO A 124 10.64 25.97 -15.62
CA PRO A 124 10.59 24.92 -14.62
C PRO A 124 9.14 24.75 -14.12
N PHE A 125 8.71 23.51 -13.93
CA PHE A 125 7.40 23.22 -13.37
C PHE A 125 7.20 23.94 -12.04
N THR A 126 6.02 24.51 -11.87
CA THR A 126 5.63 25.14 -10.61
C THR A 126 5.36 24.05 -9.56
N GLU A 127 5.56 24.38 -8.28
CA GLU A 127 5.26 23.46 -7.18
C GLU A 127 3.82 22.95 -7.22
N PHE A 128 2.89 23.77 -7.74
CA PHE A 128 1.48 23.43 -7.91
C PHE A 128 1.26 22.33 -8.96
N GLU A 129 1.94 22.41 -10.11
CA GLU A 129 1.88 21.38 -11.15
C GLU A 129 2.48 20.06 -10.67
N VAL A 130 3.60 20.13 -9.94
CA VAL A 130 4.24 18.95 -9.34
C VAL A 130 3.32 18.30 -8.30
N GLN A 131 2.69 19.08 -7.42
CA GLN A 131 1.72 18.55 -6.45
C GLN A 131 0.50 17.92 -7.13
N GLY A 132 -0.03 18.54 -8.18
CA GLY A 132 -1.16 18.01 -8.94
C GLY A 132 -0.84 16.63 -9.56
N MET A 133 0.36 16.48 -10.12
CA MET A 133 0.81 15.19 -10.66
C MET A 133 0.95 14.11 -9.59
N VAL A 134 1.54 14.44 -8.43
CA VAL A 134 1.68 13.50 -7.30
C VAL A 134 0.32 13.04 -6.79
N GLN A 135 -0.65 13.95 -6.68
CA GLN A 135 -2.01 13.60 -6.26
C GLN A 135 -2.72 12.71 -7.29
N SER A 136 -2.56 13.00 -8.59
CA SER A 136 -3.17 12.22 -9.67
C SER A 136 -2.63 10.78 -9.77
N THR A 137 -1.37 10.57 -9.35
CA THR A 137 -0.71 9.26 -9.36
C THR A 137 -0.98 8.45 -8.08
N MET A 138 -1.23 9.10 -6.94
CA MET A 138 -1.64 8.42 -5.70
C MET A 138 -3.11 8.00 -5.67
N LEU A 139 -3.94 8.51 -6.59
CA LEU A 139 -5.35 8.17 -6.73
C LEU A 139 -5.63 7.06 -7.76
N ARG A 140 -4.58 6.44 -8.32
CA ARG A 140 -4.65 5.19 -9.10
C ARG A 140 -4.15 4.02 -8.26
#